data_AF-A0A6P1EQ51-F1
#
_entry.id   AF-A0A6P1EQ51-F1
#
_cell.length_a   1.000
_cell.length_b   1.000
_cell.length_c   1.000
_cell.angle_alpha   90.00
_cell.angle_beta   90.00
_cell.angle_gamma   90.00
#
_symmetry.space_group_name_H-M   'P 1'
#
loop_
_entity.id
_entity.type
_entity.pdbx_description
1 polymer ?
#
loop_
_entity_poly.entity_id
_entity_poly.type
_entity_poly.pdbx_seq_one_letter_code
_entity_poly.pdbx_strand_id
1 'polypeptide(L)'
;MSKLEEFRKANPQYKILTLDDPSFKEYGVLYTNDFNLDDVYKVMEKVPIPETGMKYIANIPELADTYTMLAVKRDIFGEIPIDAGVTLGHSDTFTAFEYHQCSEVNIMLDDVLMVLGKRETLEEKHFVDPNTEARMFYMPKGTIVELYNDTLHYAPIQITKKGYKVIVAVIHGTNAVLPEGVKSLNPRVVKCGKFQVVHPSRKDKIEQGYQVGLSGDVIKTTPLDE
;
A
#
# COMPACT_ATOMS: atom_id res chain seq x y z
N MET A 1 15.37 22.69 -1.06
CA MET A 1 14.08 22.37 -1.72
C MET A 1 13.45 21.26 -0.87
N SER A 2 12.12 21.11 -0.80
CA SER A 2 11.58 19.98 -0.03
C SER A 2 11.83 18.68 -0.81
N LYS A 3 11.90 17.53 -0.12
CA LYS A 3 12.09 16.23 -0.77
C LYS A 3 11.02 15.94 -1.83
N LEU A 4 9.78 16.36 -1.58
CA LEU A 4 8.69 16.27 -2.56
C LEU A 4 8.98 17.11 -3.81
N GLU A 5 9.45 18.35 -3.67
CA GLU A 5 9.77 19.21 -4.81
C GLU A 5 10.93 18.64 -5.65
N GLU A 6 11.94 18.06 -5.01
CA GLU A 6 13.03 17.35 -5.71
C GLU A 6 12.50 16.11 -6.44
N PHE A 7 11.64 15.33 -5.81
CA PHE A 7 11.03 14.15 -6.42
C PHE A 7 10.11 14.52 -7.59
N ARG A 8 9.33 15.60 -7.48
CA ARG A 8 8.52 16.17 -8.58
C ARG A 8 9.40 16.61 -9.74
N LYS A 9 10.54 17.26 -9.47
CA LYS A 9 11.50 17.68 -10.51
C LYS A 9 12.13 16.49 -11.23
N ALA A 10 12.40 15.39 -10.51
CA ALA A 10 12.90 14.14 -11.11
C ALA A 10 11.83 13.37 -11.89
N ASN A 11 10.54 13.67 -11.64
CA ASN A 11 9.39 12.97 -12.22
C ASN A 11 8.33 13.94 -12.77
N PRO A 12 8.69 14.85 -13.69
CA PRO A 12 7.83 15.95 -14.13
C PRO A 12 6.57 15.49 -14.90
N GLN A 13 6.54 14.24 -15.36
CA GLN A 13 5.40 13.65 -16.05
C GLN A 13 4.23 13.29 -15.12
N TYR A 14 4.46 13.24 -13.79
CA TYR A 14 3.44 12.82 -12.84
C TYR A 14 2.92 13.99 -11.99
N LYS A 15 1.60 14.09 -11.89
CA LYS A 15 0.94 14.98 -10.93
C LYS A 15 0.91 14.30 -9.55
N ILE A 16 1.85 14.66 -8.70
CA ILE A 16 1.96 14.13 -7.33
C ILE A 16 1.30 15.10 -6.36
N LEU A 17 0.27 14.64 -5.66
CA LEU A 17 -0.49 15.40 -4.67
C LEU A 17 0.08 15.18 -3.27
N THR A 18 -0.34 16.04 -2.34
CA THR A 18 -0.06 15.94 -0.91
C THR A 18 -1.32 15.49 -0.17
N LEU A 19 -1.19 15.01 1.07
CA LEU A 19 -2.32 14.47 1.84
C LEU A 19 -3.32 15.54 2.32
N ASP A 20 -2.96 16.83 2.27
CA ASP A 20 -3.87 17.96 2.50
C ASP A 20 -4.73 18.31 1.27
N ASP A 21 -4.46 17.70 0.11
CA ASP A 21 -5.33 17.80 -1.04
C ASP A 21 -6.71 17.21 -0.71
N PRO A 22 -7.82 17.97 -0.83
CA PRO A 22 -9.15 17.52 -0.43
C PRO A 22 -9.60 16.23 -1.10
N SER A 23 -9.03 15.92 -2.26
CA SER A 23 -9.34 14.76 -3.07
C SER A 23 -8.86 13.44 -2.45
N PHE A 24 -7.96 13.49 -1.45
CA PHE A 24 -7.56 12.31 -0.68
C PHE A 24 -8.74 11.67 0.08
N LYS A 25 -9.75 12.47 0.47
CA LYS A 25 -10.95 12.00 1.20
C LYS A 25 -11.78 10.97 0.43
N GLU A 26 -11.61 10.89 -0.89
CA GLU A 26 -12.25 9.87 -1.72
C GLU A 26 -11.65 8.46 -1.48
N TYR A 27 -10.42 8.39 -0.95
CA TYR A 27 -9.67 7.15 -0.80
C TYR A 27 -9.47 6.72 0.66
N GLY A 28 -9.56 7.65 1.60
CA GLY A 28 -9.18 7.35 2.97
C GLY A 28 -9.30 8.49 3.96
N VAL A 29 -8.76 8.22 5.15
CA VAL A 29 -8.68 9.14 6.28
C VAL A 29 -7.21 9.34 6.64
N LEU A 30 -6.79 10.60 6.76
CA LEU A 30 -5.52 10.94 7.40
C LEU A 30 -5.79 11.13 8.91
N TYR A 31 -5.17 10.31 9.74
CA TYR A 31 -5.26 10.47 11.19
C TYR A 31 -4.23 11.50 11.66
N THR A 32 -4.72 12.60 12.23
CA THR A 32 -3.88 13.71 12.72
C THR A 32 -3.71 13.73 14.24
N ASN A 33 -4.13 12.66 14.92
CA ASN A 33 -3.87 12.52 16.35
C ASN A 33 -2.37 12.33 16.59
N ASP A 34 -1.89 12.74 17.77
CA ASP A 34 -0.50 12.55 18.17
C ASP A 34 -0.22 11.07 18.51
N PHE A 35 -0.02 10.25 17.49
CA PHE A 35 0.47 8.90 17.64
C PHE A 35 1.98 8.92 17.90
N ASN A 36 2.42 8.38 19.04
CA ASN A 36 3.83 8.16 19.29
C ASN A 36 4.29 6.86 18.63
N LEU A 37 5.07 6.97 17.55
CA LEU A 37 5.57 5.83 16.76
C LEU A 37 6.89 5.22 17.27
N ASP A 38 7.44 5.68 18.39
CA ASP A 38 8.76 5.24 18.89
C ASP A 38 8.82 3.73 19.12
N ASP A 39 7.73 3.12 19.58
CA ASP A 39 7.64 1.68 19.80
C ASP A 39 7.62 0.88 18.49
N VAL A 40 6.87 1.34 17.49
CA VAL A 40 6.86 0.80 16.14
C VAL A 40 8.25 0.91 15.52
N TYR A 41 8.92 2.06 15.65
CA TYR A 41 10.28 2.24 15.14
C TYR A 41 11.26 1.23 15.76
N LYS A 42 11.22 1.03 17.09
CA LYS A 42 12.08 0.05 17.79
C LYS A 42 11.87 -1.39 17.31
N VAL A 43 10.61 -1.78 17.05
CA VAL A 43 10.34 -3.11 16.48
C VAL A 43 10.96 -3.21 15.08
N MET A 44 10.80 -2.16 14.28
CA MET A 44 11.17 -2.15 12.87
C MET A 44 12.66 -1.94 12.60
N GLU A 45 13.46 -1.54 13.58
CA GLU A 45 14.93 -1.58 13.53
C GLU A 45 15.47 -2.99 13.25
N LYS A 46 14.78 -4.03 13.74
CA LYS A 46 15.20 -5.43 13.61
C LYS A 46 14.83 -6.06 12.27
N VAL A 47 14.06 -5.37 11.43
CA VAL A 47 13.55 -5.89 10.15
C VAL A 47 14.32 -5.22 9.00
N PRO A 48 15.33 -5.87 8.40
CA PRO A 48 16.12 -5.25 7.35
C PRO A 48 15.34 -5.15 6.04
N ILE A 49 15.58 -4.08 5.27
CA ILE A 49 15.12 -3.96 3.88
C ILE A 49 15.88 -5.00 3.04
N PRO A 50 15.20 -5.81 2.19
CA PRO A 50 15.88 -6.74 1.31
C PRO A 50 16.76 -5.98 0.30
N GLU A 51 17.91 -6.55 -0.09
CA GLU A 51 18.84 -5.90 -1.03
C GLU A 51 18.20 -5.57 -2.39
N THR A 52 17.22 -6.38 -2.83
CA THR A 52 16.48 -6.17 -4.07
C THR A 52 15.02 -6.56 -3.91
N GLY A 53 14.15 -5.91 -4.71
CA GLY A 53 12.72 -6.21 -4.76
C GLY A 53 11.96 -5.84 -3.49
N MET A 54 10.75 -6.38 -3.38
CA MET A 54 9.82 -6.10 -2.28
C MET A 54 9.56 -7.36 -1.45
N LYS A 55 9.31 -7.18 -0.16
CA LYS A 55 8.90 -8.23 0.77
C LYS A 55 7.68 -7.77 1.55
N TYR A 56 6.76 -8.70 1.78
CA TYR A 56 5.61 -8.52 2.67
C TYR A 56 5.70 -9.52 3.81
N ILE A 57 5.59 -9.03 5.04
CA ILE A 57 5.47 -9.84 6.26
C ILE A 57 4.10 -9.55 6.84
N ALA A 58 3.20 -10.54 6.84
CA ALA A 58 1.78 -10.33 7.13
C ALA A 58 1.51 -9.99 8.60
N ASN A 59 2.28 -10.57 9.51
CA ASN A 59 2.13 -10.35 10.95
C ASN A 59 3.50 -10.39 11.62
N ILE A 60 3.81 -9.36 12.40
CA ILE A 60 4.98 -9.26 13.28
C ILE A 60 4.42 -9.21 14.71
N PRO A 61 4.54 -10.30 15.49
CA PRO A 61 3.93 -10.38 16.83
C PRO A 61 4.31 -9.21 17.75
N GLU A 62 5.55 -8.72 17.66
CA GLU A 62 6.04 -7.62 18.47
C GLU A 62 5.35 -6.28 18.17
N LEU A 63 4.72 -6.12 17.00
CA LEU A 63 3.91 -4.94 16.69
C LEU A 63 2.59 -4.95 17.47
N ALA A 64 2.00 -6.12 17.72
CA ALA A 64 0.67 -6.23 18.33
C ALA A 64 0.58 -5.60 19.73
N ASP A 65 1.68 -5.62 20.47
CA ASP A 65 1.77 -5.09 21.84
C ASP A 65 2.26 -3.63 21.90
N THR A 66 2.52 -2.99 20.75
CA THR A 66 2.89 -1.57 20.71
C THR A 66 1.70 -0.70 21.11
N TYR A 67 1.97 0.39 21.84
CA TYR A 67 0.99 1.43 22.14
C TYR A 67 0.30 1.93 20.87
N THR A 68 1.07 2.15 19.79
CA THR A 68 0.51 2.56 18.50
C THR A 68 -0.51 1.55 17.95
N MET A 69 -0.17 0.25 17.90
CA MET A 69 -1.11 -0.76 17.37
C MET A 69 -2.32 -0.98 18.28
N LEU A 70 -2.14 -0.89 19.60
CA LEU A 70 -3.26 -0.93 20.54
C LEU A 70 -4.22 0.26 20.33
N ALA A 71 -3.69 1.45 20.06
CA ALA A 71 -4.50 2.62 19.72
C ALA A 71 -5.20 2.44 18.36
N VAL A 72 -4.50 1.96 17.32
CA VAL A 72 -5.11 1.65 16.01
C VAL A 72 -6.26 0.64 16.17
N LYS A 73 -6.03 -0.45 16.91
CA LYS A 73 -7.06 -1.45 17.19
C LYS A 73 -8.28 -0.85 17.88
N ARG A 74 -8.06 -0.06 18.95
CA ARG A 74 -9.15 0.53 19.76
C ARG A 74 -9.90 1.61 18.99
N ASP A 75 -9.19 2.57 18.42
CA ASP A 75 -9.74 3.84 17.95
C ASP A 75 -10.16 3.81 16.47
N ILE A 76 -9.56 2.93 15.66
CA ILE A 76 -9.87 2.80 14.22
C ILE A 76 -10.68 1.55 13.95
N PHE A 77 -10.21 0.40 14.43
CA PHE A 77 -10.89 -0.89 14.20
C PHE A 77 -11.96 -1.22 15.25
N GLY A 78 -12.18 -0.37 16.26
CA GLY A 78 -13.22 -0.57 17.26
C GLY A 78 -13.08 -1.88 18.04
N GLU A 79 -11.86 -2.24 18.44
CA GLU A 79 -11.48 -3.48 19.14
C GLU A 79 -11.57 -4.77 18.31
N ILE A 80 -11.92 -4.71 17.02
CA ILE A 80 -11.81 -5.87 16.12
C ILE A 80 -10.35 -6.37 16.11
N PRO A 81 -10.08 -7.68 16.25
CA PRO A 81 -8.74 -8.22 16.14
C PRO A 81 -8.08 -7.84 14.81
N ILE A 82 -6.82 -7.40 14.86
CA ILE A 82 -6.03 -7.01 13.70
C ILE A 82 -4.73 -7.81 13.62
N ASP A 83 -4.23 -8.01 12.40
CA ASP A 83 -2.85 -8.39 12.13
C ASP A 83 -2.06 -7.13 11.74
N ALA A 84 -0.86 -6.97 12.30
CA ALA A 84 0.03 -5.86 12.00
C ALA A 84 1.35 -6.39 11.43
N GLY A 85 1.65 -6.00 10.20
CA GLY A 85 2.81 -6.44 9.45
C GLY A 85 3.51 -5.28 8.76
N VAL A 86 4.29 -5.60 7.73
CA VAL A 86 5.06 -4.59 6.98
C VAL A 86 5.17 -4.99 5.51
N THR A 87 5.04 -3.99 4.63
CA THR A 87 5.57 -4.02 3.27
C THR A 87 6.83 -3.18 3.20
N LEU A 88 7.91 -3.74 2.66
CA LEU A 88 9.21 -3.07 2.60
C LEU A 88 10.02 -3.53 1.39
N GLY A 89 11.00 -2.72 1.00
CA GLY A 89 11.89 -3.06 -0.11
C GLY A 89 12.13 -1.90 -1.04
N HIS A 90 12.40 -2.26 -2.30
CA HIS A 90 12.67 -1.37 -3.40
C HIS A 90 11.60 -1.53 -4.48
N SER A 91 10.98 -0.43 -4.86
CA SER A 91 10.01 -0.35 -5.95
C SER A 91 9.99 1.05 -6.54
N ASP A 92 10.28 1.15 -7.82
CA ASP A 92 10.19 2.37 -8.62
C ASP A 92 9.07 2.27 -9.68
N THR A 93 8.27 1.20 -9.66
CA THR A 93 7.24 0.92 -10.67
C THR A 93 5.89 0.55 -10.05
N PHE A 94 4.80 0.92 -10.73
CA PHE A 94 3.44 0.49 -10.39
C PHE A 94 2.95 -0.56 -11.39
N THR A 95 2.66 -1.78 -10.92
CA THR A 95 2.38 -2.91 -11.83
C THR A 95 1.16 -3.74 -11.46
N ALA A 96 0.40 -3.34 -10.44
CA ALA A 96 -0.79 -4.03 -10.01
C ALA A 96 -1.70 -3.09 -9.22
N PHE A 97 -2.96 -3.47 -9.07
CA PHE A 97 -3.88 -2.95 -8.07
C PHE A 97 -4.35 -4.12 -7.22
N GLU A 98 -4.44 -3.89 -5.92
CA GLU A 98 -5.09 -4.75 -4.96
C GLU A 98 -6.16 -3.98 -4.19
N TYR A 99 -7.08 -4.74 -3.59
CA TYR A 99 -8.05 -4.23 -2.65
C TYR A 99 -8.39 -5.30 -1.61
N HIS A 100 -8.91 -4.83 -0.49
CA HIS A 100 -9.27 -5.62 0.66
C HIS A 100 -10.77 -5.57 0.92
N GLN A 101 -11.34 -6.65 1.46
CA GLN A 101 -12.77 -6.65 1.81
C GLN A 101 -13.07 -5.77 3.04
N CYS A 102 -12.04 -5.24 3.69
CA CYS A 102 -12.07 -4.29 4.80
C CYS A 102 -11.11 -3.12 4.50
N SER A 103 -11.17 -2.06 5.32
CA SER A 103 -10.16 -0.99 5.31
C SER A 103 -8.77 -1.54 5.68
N GLU A 104 -7.74 -0.85 5.22
CA GLU A 104 -6.34 -1.07 5.57
C GLU A 104 -5.76 0.19 6.21
N VAL A 105 -5.09 0.06 7.36
CA VAL A 105 -4.36 1.16 7.98
C VAL A 105 -2.87 1.03 7.64
N ASN A 106 -2.28 2.10 7.11
CA ASN A 106 -0.86 2.18 6.82
C ASN A 106 -0.16 3.21 7.71
N ILE A 107 1.03 2.85 8.21
CA ILE A 107 1.92 3.77 8.93
C ILE A 107 3.23 3.90 8.16
N MET A 108 3.55 5.12 7.75
CA MET A 108 4.71 5.38 6.90
C MET A 108 5.97 5.52 7.75
N LEU A 109 6.90 4.57 7.64
CA LEU A 109 8.18 4.66 8.33
C LEU A 109 9.26 5.33 7.47
N ASP A 110 8.97 5.48 6.17
CA ASP A 110 9.71 6.23 5.18
C ASP A 110 8.74 7.05 4.31
N ASP A 111 9.25 8.07 3.63
CA ASP A 111 8.47 8.79 2.64
C ASP A 111 8.19 7.86 1.45
N VAL A 112 6.93 7.75 1.05
CA VAL A 112 6.50 6.90 -0.07
C VAL A 112 5.57 7.65 -1.01
N LEU A 113 5.46 7.15 -2.23
CA LEU A 113 4.41 7.51 -3.17
C LEU A 113 3.39 6.37 -3.23
N MET A 114 2.11 6.69 -3.04
CA MET A 114 1.00 5.75 -3.28
C MET A 114 0.20 6.17 -4.50
N VAL A 115 -0.20 5.19 -5.31
CA VAL A 115 -1.10 5.37 -6.45
C VAL A 115 -2.45 4.76 -6.07
N LEU A 116 -3.47 5.61 -5.97
CA LEU A 116 -4.78 5.26 -5.43
C LEU A 116 -5.86 5.37 -6.52
N GLY A 117 -6.56 4.27 -6.78
CA GLY A 117 -7.69 4.19 -7.68
C GLY A 117 -8.98 3.83 -6.95
N LYS A 118 -10.12 3.81 -7.65
CA LYS A 118 -11.40 3.40 -7.07
C LYS A 118 -11.82 2.04 -7.63
N ARG A 119 -12.27 1.15 -6.74
CA ARG A 119 -12.71 -0.19 -7.08
C ARG A 119 -13.87 -0.17 -8.07
N GLU A 120 -14.78 0.80 -7.95
CA GLU A 120 -15.91 0.95 -8.86
C GLU A 120 -15.47 1.02 -10.33
N THR A 121 -14.36 1.70 -10.63
CA THR A 121 -13.80 1.77 -11.99
C THR A 121 -13.40 0.38 -12.50
N LEU A 122 -12.78 -0.42 -11.64
CA LEU A 122 -12.39 -1.80 -11.96
C LEU A 122 -13.60 -2.74 -12.12
N GLU A 123 -14.68 -2.50 -11.39
CA GLU A 123 -15.92 -3.29 -11.52
C GLU A 123 -16.72 -2.89 -12.76
N GLU A 124 -16.74 -1.61 -13.13
CA GLU A 124 -17.43 -1.11 -14.31
C GLU A 124 -16.71 -1.47 -15.61
N LYS A 125 -15.38 -1.28 -15.66
CA LYS A 125 -14.61 -1.35 -16.91
C LYS A 125 -13.75 -2.61 -17.05
N HIS A 126 -13.64 -3.41 -15.99
CA HIS A 126 -12.70 -4.53 -15.86
C HIS A 126 -11.20 -4.17 -15.90
N PHE A 127 -10.86 -2.95 -16.32
CA PHE A 127 -9.52 -2.40 -16.40
C PHE A 127 -9.48 -1.03 -15.73
N VAL A 128 -8.32 -0.67 -15.21
CA VAL A 128 -8.00 0.67 -14.71
C VAL A 128 -6.68 1.13 -15.32
N ASP A 129 -6.65 2.28 -15.96
CA ASP A 129 -5.40 2.95 -16.34
C ASP A 129 -4.94 3.84 -15.17
N PRO A 130 -3.89 3.46 -14.43
CA PRO A 130 -3.45 4.23 -13.27
C PRO A 130 -2.88 5.62 -13.63
N ASN A 131 -2.57 5.90 -14.90
CA ASN A 131 -2.11 7.22 -15.32
C ASN A 131 -3.26 8.23 -15.46
N THR A 132 -4.48 7.76 -15.69
CA THR A 132 -5.64 8.62 -16.01
C THR A 132 -6.80 8.46 -15.02
N GLU A 133 -6.89 7.32 -14.33
CA GLU A 133 -8.02 6.95 -13.45
C GLU A 133 -7.60 6.79 -11.98
N ALA A 134 -6.34 7.05 -11.66
CA ALA A 134 -5.83 7.05 -10.30
C ALA A 134 -5.17 8.38 -9.94
N ARG A 135 -4.97 8.62 -8.64
CA ARG A 135 -4.24 9.77 -8.11
C ARG A 135 -2.99 9.33 -7.37
N MET A 136 -1.93 10.11 -7.48
CA MET A 136 -0.66 9.84 -6.81
C MET A 136 -0.51 10.75 -5.60
N PHE A 137 -0.31 10.18 -4.43
CA PHE A 137 -0.12 10.91 -3.18
C PHE A 137 1.27 10.65 -2.60
N TYR A 138 2.00 11.73 -2.36
CA TYR A 138 3.19 11.70 -1.52
C TYR A 138 2.76 11.58 -0.07
N MET A 139 3.21 10.51 0.59
CA MET A 139 2.91 10.21 1.98
C MET A 139 4.19 10.36 2.80
N PRO A 140 4.32 11.44 3.59
CA PRO A 140 5.49 11.67 4.42
C PRO A 140 5.65 10.58 5.48
N LYS A 141 6.90 10.30 5.85
CA LYS A 141 7.24 9.53 7.04
C LYS A 141 6.49 10.09 8.26
N GLY A 142 5.98 9.18 9.08
CA GLY A 142 5.27 9.48 10.33
C GLY A 142 3.75 9.63 10.15
N THR A 143 3.24 9.58 8.92
CA THR A 143 1.79 9.65 8.68
C THR A 143 1.11 8.30 8.88
N ILE A 144 -0.13 8.36 9.37
CA ILE A 144 -1.03 7.22 9.52
C ILE A 144 -2.26 7.49 8.66
N VAL A 145 -2.53 6.60 7.73
CA VAL A 145 -3.70 6.69 6.85
C VAL A 145 -4.52 5.41 6.96
N GLU A 146 -5.83 5.54 6.93
CA GLU A 146 -6.72 4.44 6.57
C GLU A 146 -7.09 4.58 5.10
N LEU A 147 -6.96 3.49 4.35
CA LEU A 147 -7.50 3.33 3.01
C LEU A 147 -8.82 2.58 3.12
N TYR A 148 -9.89 3.14 2.53
CA TYR A 148 -11.19 2.49 2.50
C TYR A 148 -11.15 1.18 1.71
N ASN A 149 -12.10 0.29 1.99
CA ASN A 149 -12.21 -1.02 1.33
C ASN A 149 -12.41 -0.94 -0.20
N ASP A 150 -12.87 0.20 -0.72
CA ASP A 150 -13.05 0.45 -2.14
C ASP A 150 -11.88 1.22 -2.79
N THR A 151 -10.82 1.49 -2.04
CA THR A 151 -9.58 2.10 -2.55
C THR A 151 -8.68 1.03 -3.13
N LEU A 152 -8.48 1.08 -4.45
CA LEU A 152 -7.43 0.32 -5.10
C LEU A 152 -6.08 0.93 -4.75
N HIS A 153 -5.14 0.10 -4.33
CA HIS A 153 -3.77 0.50 -4.02
C HIS A 153 -2.83 -0.63 -4.40
N TYR A 154 -1.52 -0.47 -4.17
CA TYR A 154 -0.55 -1.56 -4.29
C TYR A 154 0.67 -1.21 -3.44
N ALA A 155 1.69 -2.07 -3.49
CA ALA A 155 2.95 -1.83 -2.81
C ALA A 155 3.48 -0.40 -3.11
N PRO A 156 3.87 0.36 -2.07
CA PRO A 156 4.32 1.74 -2.23
C PRO A 156 5.51 1.86 -3.20
N ILE A 157 5.62 3.04 -3.81
CA ILE A 157 6.78 3.44 -4.60
C ILE A 157 7.74 4.21 -3.70
N GLN A 158 9.02 3.87 -3.77
CA GLN A 158 10.05 4.52 -2.96
C GLN A 158 10.33 5.95 -3.44
N ILE A 159 10.57 6.87 -2.51
CA ILE A 159 10.98 8.24 -2.84
C ILE A 159 12.50 8.33 -3.03
N THR A 160 13.27 7.60 -2.22
CA THR A 160 14.74 7.60 -2.23
C THR A 160 15.28 6.20 -2.51
N LYS A 161 16.51 6.08 -3.02
CA LYS A 161 17.16 4.80 -3.36
C LYS A 161 17.30 3.81 -2.20
N LYS A 162 17.24 4.30 -0.95
CA LYS A 162 17.27 3.47 0.28
C LYS A 162 16.13 2.46 0.43
N GLY A 163 15.06 2.60 -0.37
CA GLY A 163 13.84 1.81 -0.24
C GLY A 163 12.85 2.42 0.76
N TYR A 164 11.90 1.60 1.21
CA TYR A 164 10.85 2.02 2.14
C TYR A 164 10.50 0.91 3.13
N LYS A 165 9.88 1.32 4.24
CA LYS A 165 9.05 0.47 5.11
C LYS A 165 7.70 1.14 5.37
N VAL A 166 6.63 0.38 5.27
CA VAL A 166 5.27 0.80 5.62
C VAL A 166 4.61 -0.30 6.43
N ILE A 167 4.13 0.04 7.63
CA ILE A 167 3.32 -0.88 8.43
C ILE A 167 1.98 -1.07 7.75
N VAL A 168 1.48 -2.29 7.75
CA VAL A 168 0.16 -2.66 7.24
C VAL A 168 -0.63 -3.28 8.37
N ALA A 169 -1.72 -2.64 8.78
CA ALA A 169 -2.65 -3.15 9.77
C ALA A 169 -4.01 -3.41 9.13
N VAL A 170 -4.47 -4.65 9.24
CA VAL A 170 -5.71 -5.16 8.62
C VAL A 170 -6.45 -6.05 9.62
N ILE A 171 -7.74 -6.32 9.37
CA ILE A 171 -8.50 -7.27 10.18
C ILE A 171 -7.79 -8.64 10.20
N HIS A 172 -7.75 -9.27 11.37
CA HIS A 172 -7.08 -10.55 11.57
C HIS A 172 -7.55 -11.61 10.55
N GLY A 173 -6.59 -12.28 9.92
CA GLY A 173 -6.83 -13.27 8.86
C GLY A 173 -6.87 -12.69 7.45
N THR A 174 -6.95 -11.37 7.27
CA THR A 174 -6.68 -10.74 5.97
C THR A 174 -5.24 -11.05 5.55
N ASN A 175 -5.00 -11.22 4.25
CA ASN A 175 -3.70 -11.63 3.70
C ASN A 175 -3.21 -13.03 4.10
N ALA A 176 -4.01 -13.84 4.79
CA ALA A 176 -3.67 -15.25 5.04
C ALA A 176 -3.70 -16.07 3.74
N VAL A 177 -2.91 -17.14 3.71
CA VAL A 177 -2.93 -18.12 2.61
C VAL A 177 -4.33 -18.72 2.53
N LEU A 178 -4.86 -18.86 1.31
CA LEU A 178 -6.14 -19.54 1.11
C LEU A 178 -6.03 -20.99 1.57
N PRO A 179 -7.07 -21.54 2.25
CA PRO A 179 -7.11 -22.97 2.56
C PRO A 179 -6.90 -23.83 1.31
N GLU A 180 -6.27 -24.99 1.49
CA GLU A 180 -6.01 -25.92 0.40
C GLU A 180 -7.33 -26.35 -0.28
N GLY A 181 -7.32 -26.40 -1.61
CA GLY A 181 -8.48 -26.84 -2.40
C GLY A 181 -9.59 -25.80 -2.57
N VAL A 182 -9.45 -24.59 -2.03
CA VAL A 182 -10.40 -23.50 -2.29
C VAL A 182 -10.45 -23.18 -3.79
N LYS A 183 -11.66 -23.29 -4.37
CA LYS A 183 -11.96 -22.88 -5.75
C LYS A 183 -12.81 -21.62 -5.70
N SER A 184 -12.26 -20.51 -6.18
CA SER A 184 -12.99 -19.25 -6.31
C SER A 184 -13.51 -19.09 -7.75
N LEU A 185 -14.77 -18.70 -7.90
CA LEU A 185 -15.31 -18.22 -9.19
C LEU A 185 -14.92 -16.77 -9.49
N ASN A 186 -14.43 -16.04 -8.48
CA ASN A 186 -13.83 -14.73 -8.66
C ASN A 186 -12.33 -14.91 -8.90
N PRO A 187 -11.83 -14.69 -10.13
CA PRO A 187 -10.44 -14.95 -10.49
C PRO A 187 -9.47 -13.90 -9.93
N ARG A 188 -9.97 -12.84 -9.29
CA ARG A 188 -9.14 -11.81 -8.64
C ARG A 188 -8.72 -12.21 -7.22
N VAL A 189 -9.32 -13.24 -6.61
CA VAL A 189 -8.97 -13.70 -5.25
C VAL A 189 -7.57 -14.29 -5.23
N VAL A 190 -6.67 -13.73 -4.42
CA VAL A 190 -5.28 -14.20 -4.31
C VAL A 190 -4.89 -14.62 -2.90
N LYS A 191 -5.56 -14.07 -1.88
CA LYS A 191 -5.40 -14.43 -0.45
C LYS A 191 -6.73 -14.19 0.28
N CYS A 192 -6.84 -14.64 1.54
CA CYS A 192 -7.99 -14.34 2.38
C CYS A 192 -8.25 -12.83 2.45
N GLY A 193 -9.44 -12.40 2.02
CA GLY A 193 -9.83 -10.98 2.02
C GLY A 193 -9.01 -10.06 1.12
N LYS A 194 -8.17 -10.59 0.21
CA LYS A 194 -7.36 -9.81 -0.73
C LYS A 194 -7.61 -10.24 -2.17
N PHE A 195 -7.79 -9.23 -3.00
CA PHE A 195 -8.01 -9.37 -4.42
C PHE A 195 -6.95 -8.57 -5.18
N GLN A 196 -6.54 -9.04 -6.34
CA GLN A 196 -5.48 -8.38 -7.10
C GLN A 196 -5.67 -8.55 -8.61
N VAL A 197 -5.33 -7.48 -9.33
CA VAL A 197 -5.17 -7.46 -10.79
C VAL A 197 -3.80 -6.89 -11.14
N VAL A 198 -3.24 -7.31 -12.28
CA VAL A 198 -1.88 -6.96 -12.69
C VAL A 198 -1.84 -6.27 -14.05
N HIS A 199 -0.76 -5.54 -14.29
CA HIS A 199 -0.43 -4.99 -15.61
C HIS A 199 0.06 -6.11 -16.55
N PRO A 200 -0.20 -6.03 -17.87
CA PRO A 200 0.26 -7.01 -18.86
C PRO A 200 1.77 -7.33 -18.86
N SER A 201 2.59 -6.46 -18.27
CA SER A 201 4.03 -6.66 -18.10
C SER A 201 4.38 -7.72 -17.05
N ARG A 202 3.47 -8.06 -16.12
CA ARG A 202 3.68 -9.03 -15.05
C ARG A 202 3.44 -10.46 -15.51
N LYS A 203 4.24 -10.93 -16.47
CA LYS A 203 4.17 -12.30 -17.01
C LYS A 203 4.30 -13.36 -15.90
N ASP A 204 5.17 -13.09 -14.93
CA ASP A 204 5.37 -13.90 -13.73
C ASP A 204 4.06 -14.15 -12.95
N LYS A 205 3.20 -13.13 -12.83
CA LYS A 205 1.93 -13.22 -12.10
C LYS A 205 0.81 -13.79 -12.96
N ILE A 206 0.80 -13.48 -14.24
CA ILE A 206 -0.19 -14.03 -15.18
C ILE A 206 -0.03 -15.55 -15.26
N GLU A 207 1.20 -16.07 -15.28
CA GLU A 207 1.47 -17.52 -15.22
C GLU A 207 0.99 -18.16 -13.90
N GLN A 208 0.96 -17.40 -12.81
CA GLN A 208 0.38 -17.80 -11.52
C GLN A 208 -1.16 -17.66 -11.47
N GLY A 209 -1.80 -17.26 -12.57
CA GLY A 209 -3.26 -17.12 -12.68
C GLY A 209 -3.83 -15.75 -12.31
N TYR A 210 -2.97 -14.76 -12.02
CA TYR A 210 -3.43 -13.39 -11.70
C TYR A 210 -4.08 -12.77 -12.93
N GLN A 211 -5.22 -12.11 -12.72
CA GLN A 211 -5.96 -11.47 -13.80
C GLN A 211 -5.29 -10.17 -14.24
N VAL A 212 -5.28 -9.94 -15.54
CA VAL A 212 -4.92 -8.64 -16.09
C VAL A 212 -6.09 -7.68 -15.86
N GLY A 213 -5.82 -6.53 -15.27
CA GLY A 213 -6.82 -5.50 -15.03
C GLY A 213 -6.25 -4.09 -14.96
N LEU A 214 -4.99 -3.92 -15.38
CA LEU A 214 -4.40 -2.60 -15.62
C LEU A 214 -4.20 -2.41 -17.12
N SER A 215 -4.38 -1.18 -17.58
CA SER A 215 -4.08 -0.71 -18.94
C SER A 215 -3.14 0.49 -18.90
N GLY A 216 -2.80 1.03 -20.08
CA GLY A 216 -1.88 2.17 -20.19
C GLY A 216 -0.41 1.77 -20.01
N ASP A 217 0.46 2.76 -19.91
CA ASP A 217 1.89 2.55 -19.67
C ASP A 217 2.19 2.26 -18.20
N VAL A 218 3.20 1.44 -17.94
CA VAL A 218 3.70 1.20 -16.58
C VAL A 218 4.22 2.51 -16.00
N ILE A 219 3.64 2.94 -14.88
CA ILE A 219 4.20 4.05 -14.10
C ILE A 219 5.59 3.63 -13.62
N LYS A 220 6.59 4.45 -13.95
CA LYS A 220 7.97 4.28 -13.53
C LYS A 220 8.54 5.61 -13.07
N THR A 221 8.92 5.67 -11.81
CA THR A 221 9.52 6.85 -11.19
C THR A 221 11.04 6.77 -11.17
N THR A 222 11.70 7.91 -11.02
CA THR A 222 13.13 8.04 -10.72
C THR A 222 13.27 8.38 -9.23
N PRO A 223 13.70 7.43 -8.38
CA PRO A 223 13.98 7.71 -6.98
C PRO A 223 15.16 8.68 -6.82
N LEU A 224 15.10 9.51 -5.79
CA LEU A 224 16.20 10.39 -5.39
C LEU A 224 17.36 9.59 -4.78
N ASP A 225 18.57 10.15 -4.82
CA ASP A 225 19.65 9.69 -3.95
C ASP A 225 19.31 9.95 -2.47
N GLU A 226 20.00 9.29 -1.54
CA GLU A 226 19.83 9.53 -0.09
C GLU A 226 20.30 10.93 0.33
#